data_AF-A0A962M7H4-F1
#
_entry.id   AF-A0A962M7H4-F1
#
_cell.length_a   1.000
_cell.length_b   1.000
_cell.length_c   1.000
_cell.angle_alpha   90.00
_cell.angle_beta   90.00
_cell.angle_gamma   90.00
#
_symmetry.space_group_name_H-M   'P 1'
#
loop_
_entity.id
_entity.type
_entity.pdbx_description
1 polymer ?
#
loop_
_entity_poly.entity_id
_entity_poly.type
_entity_poly.pdbx_seq_one_letter_code
_entity_poly.pdbx_strand_id
1 'polypeptide(L)'
;MQAQNSTVKNTRFQPSRYNHVYWADIKGQGLLQEVVVVAHNPNGSVWFIPLESLDNIDKQRMFRLITDRTASMLPLYEIMAHVRLNNGINALEYFQQLVKFMTPTGNVINGNTNMIATSQPPVSQPQPSKEAS
;
A
#
# COMPACT_ATOMS: atom_id res chain seq x y z
N MET A 1 17.03 -32.12 -4.55
CA MET A 1 16.99 -30.70 -4.11
C MET A 1 15.61 -30.17 -4.50
N GLN A 2 14.70 -29.96 -3.54
CA GLN A 2 13.31 -29.59 -3.84
C GLN A 2 13.16 -28.07 -3.95
N ALA A 3 12.52 -27.63 -5.03
CA ALA A 3 12.20 -26.23 -5.30
C ALA A 3 11.10 -25.73 -4.36
N GLN A 4 11.37 -24.65 -3.63
CA GLN A 4 10.35 -23.96 -2.84
C GLN A 4 9.62 -22.96 -3.74
N ASN A 5 8.56 -23.43 -4.41
CA ASN A 5 7.60 -22.54 -5.06
C ASN A 5 6.63 -22.02 -3.98
N SER A 6 7.08 -21.03 -3.22
CA SER A 6 6.21 -20.31 -2.28
C SER A 6 5.36 -19.32 -3.06
N THR A 7 4.22 -19.77 -3.58
CA THR A 7 3.10 -18.86 -3.82
C THR A 7 2.70 -18.30 -2.45
N VAL A 8 3.32 -17.19 -2.06
CA VAL A 8 2.93 -16.46 -0.85
C VAL A 8 1.54 -15.92 -1.12
N LYS A 9 0.51 -16.72 -0.82
CA LYS A 9 -0.83 -16.18 -0.57
C LYS A 9 -0.60 -15.09 0.46
N ASN A 10 -0.90 -13.86 0.09
CA ASN A 10 -0.70 -12.68 0.92
C ASN A 10 -1.70 -12.75 2.10
N THR A 11 -1.42 -13.64 3.06
CA THR A 11 -2.36 -14.13 4.10
C THR A 11 -2.76 -13.01 5.05
N ARG A 12 -2.07 -11.87 4.96
CA ARG A 12 -2.33 -10.66 5.73
C ARG A 12 -3.49 -9.82 5.22
N PHE A 13 -4.06 -10.05 4.04
CA PHE A 13 -5.18 -9.27 3.53
C PHE A 13 -6.35 -10.17 3.17
N GLN A 14 -7.52 -9.91 3.76
CA GLN A 14 -8.78 -10.58 3.43
C GLN A 14 -9.74 -9.53 2.85
N PRO A 15 -10.33 -9.76 1.67
CA PRO A 15 -11.25 -8.80 1.08
C PRO A 15 -12.50 -8.64 1.96
N SER A 16 -13.00 -7.41 2.06
CA SER A 16 -14.30 -7.11 2.64
C SER A 16 -15.41 -7.19 1.57
N ARG A 17 -16.63 -6.78 1.93
CA ARG A 17 -17.74 -6.62 0.97
C ARG A 17 -17.62 -5.40 0.05
N TYR A 18 -16.73 -4.46 0.36
CA TYR A 18 -16.54 -3.23 -0.40
C TYR A 18 -15.27 -3.31 -1.24
N ASN A 19 -15.32 -2.75 -2.46
CA ASN A 19 -14.13 -2.64 -3.30
C ASN A 19 -13.02 -1.91 -2.54
N HIS A 20 -11.78 -2.33 -2.76
CA HIS A 20 -10.59 -1.76 -2.13
C HIS A 20 -10.52 -1.85 -0.61
N VAL A 21 -11.53 -2.36 0.10
CA VAL A 21 -11.48 -2.48 1.57
C VAL A 21 -11.13 -3.91 1.95
N TYR A 22 -10.12 -4.03 2.82
CA TYR A 22 -9.59 -5.31 3.26
C TYR A 22 -9.45 -5.32 4.79
N TRP A 23 -9.58 -6.50 5.38
CA TRP A 23 -9.12 -6.78 6.72
C TRP A 23 -7.65 -7.17 6.66
N ALA A 24 -6.81 -6.44 7.39
CA ALA A 24 -5.38 -6.68 7.38
C ALA A 24 -4.71 -6.69 8.75
N ASP A 25 -3.80 -7.65 8.96
CA ASP A 25 -2.89 -7.63 10.11
C ASP A 25 -1.68 -6.75 9.79
N ILE A 26 -1.86 -5.45 10.03
CA ILE A 26 -0.84 -4.45 9.72
C ILE A 26 0.28 -4.40 10.77
N LYS A 27 0.07 -4.99 11.95
CA LYS A 27 1.04 -4.98 13.07
C LYS A 27 1.76 -6.31 13.24
N GLY A 28 1.34 -7.36 12.53
CA GLY A 28 1.88 -8.72 12.68
C GLY A 28 1.51 -9.38 14.01
N GLN A 29 0.40 -8.96 14.64
CA GLN A 29 -0.02 -9.37 15.97
C GLN A 29 -1.21 -10.34 15.96
N GLY A 30 -1.66 -10.77 14.77
CA GLY A 30 -2.85 -11.59 14.59
C GLY A 30 -4.16 -10.82 14.75
N LEU A 31 -4.12 -9.48 14.85
CA LEU A 31 -5.30 -8.62 14.94
C LEU A 31 -5.56 -7.95 13.59
N LEU A 32 -6.71 -8.26 13.00
CA LEU A 32 -7.12 -7.67 11.73
C LEU A 32 -7.74 -6.29 11.96
N GLN A 33 -7.29 -5.32 11.17
CA GLN A 33 -7.86 -3.97 11.11
C GLN A 33 -8.37 -3.71 9.69
N GLU A 34 -9.47 -2.96 9.56
CA GLU A 34 -9.91 -2.55 8.23
C GLU A 34 -8.98 -1.49 7.65
N VAL A 35 -8.61 -1.71 6.40
CA VAL A 35 -7.78 -0.81 5.60
C VAL A 35 -8.39 -0.60 4.23
N VAL A 36 -8.23 0.60 3.68
CA VAL A 36 -8.47 0.86 2.26
C VAL A 36 -7.16 0.66 1.53
N VAL A 37 -7.10 -0.31 0.61
CA VAL A 37 -5.97 -0.53 -0.27
C VAL A 37 -6.03 0.43 -1.46
N VAL A 38 -5.01 1.27 -1.56
CA VAL A 38 -4.86 2.28 -2.62
C VAL A 38 -4.29 1.65 -3.89
N ALA A 39 -3.26 0.81 -3.74
CA ALA A 39 -2.59 0.13 -4.85
C ALA A 39 -1.87 -1.14 -4.38
N HIS A 40 -1.81 -2.13 -5.27
CA HIS A 40 -0.90 -3.27 -5.15
C HIS A 40 0.25 -3.09 -6.13
N ASN A 41 1.49 -3.12 -5.64
CA ASN A 41 2.66 -3.05 -6.50
C ASN A 41 3.08 -4.44 -6.97
N PRO A 42 3.66 -4.57 -8.18
CA PRO A 42 4.14 -5.85 -8.71
C PRO A 42 5.19 -6.54 -7.82
N ASN A 43 5.94 -5.77 -7.03
CA ASN A 43 6.94 -6.28 -6.10
C ASN A 43 6.35 -6.87 -4.80
N GLY A 44 5.02 -6.90 -4.65
CA GLY A 44 4.32 -7.44 -3.48
C GLY A 44 4.08 -6.43 -2.35
N SER A 45 4.50 -5.17 -2.52
CA SER A 45 4.17 -4.11 -1.58
C SER A 45 2.75 -3.59 -1.78
N VAL A 46 2.16 -3.05 -0.71
CA VAL A 46 0.77 -2.56 -0.71
C VAL A 46 0.74 -1.15 -0.16
N TRP A 47 0.07 -0.25 -0.86
CA TRP A 47 -0.25 1.08 -0.38
C TRP A 47 -1.65 1.06 0.20
N PHE A 48 -1.81 1.54 1.42
CA PHE A 48 -3.08 1.45 2.12
C PHE A 48 -3.30 2.62 3.08
N ILE A 49 -4.55 2.86 3.45
CA ILE A 49 -4.95 3.82 4.48
C ILE A 49 -5.70 3.06 5.57
N PRO A 50 -5.26 3.06 6.84
CA PRO A 50 -6.05 2.52 7.93
C PRO A 50 -7.40 3.25 8.06
N LEU A 51 -8.52 2.53 8.19
CA LEU A 51 -9.82 3.20 8.37
C LEU A 51 -9.88 4.01 9.68
N GLU A 52 -9.09 3.62 10.68
CA GLU A 52 -8.96 4.32 11.96
C GLU A 52 -8.30 5.70 11.82
N SER A 53 -7.50 5.95 10.77
CA SER A 53 -6.90 7.26 10.54
C SER A 53 -7.80 8.23 9.77
N LEU A 54 -8.98 7.78 9.32
CA LEU A 54 -9.97 8.64 8.66
C LEU A 54 -10.95 9.19 9.70
N ASP A 55 -11.19 10.50 9.66
CA ASP A 55 -12.31 11.09 10.36
C ASP A 55 -13.66 10.72 9.70
N ASN A 56 -14.77 11.12 10.29
CA ASN A 56 -16.10 10.77 9.75
C ASN A 56 -16.39 11.38 8.38
N ILE A 57 -15.86 12.57 8.09
CA ILE A 57 -16.05 13.26 6.81
C ILE A 57 -15.27 12.53 5.73
N ASP A 58 -14.03 12.15 6.04
CA ASP A 58 -13.14 11.44 5.16
C ASP A 58 -13.61 10.00 4.91
N LYS A 59 -14.20 9.34 5.90
CA LYS A 59 -14.89 8.06 5.69
C LYS A 59 -16.02 8.17 4.68
N GLN A 60 -16.84 9.22 4.77
CA GLN A 60 -17.93 9.44 3.79
C GLN A 60 -17.38 9.71 2.38
N ARG A 61 -16.32 10.51 2.26
CA ARG A 61 -15.65 10.78 0.98
C ARG A 61 -15.06 9.50 0.39
N MET A 62 -14.35 8.73 1.19
CA MET A 62 -13.75 7.47 0.79
C MET A 62 -14.81 6.45 0.39
N PHE A 63 -15.91 6.37 1.16
CA PHE A 63 -17.04 5.50 0.84
C PHE A 63 -17.57 5.77 -0.57
N ARG A 64 -17.76 7.05 -0.94
CA ARG A 64 -18.20 7.42 -2.29
C ARG A 64 -17.24 6.92 -3.37
N LEU A 65 -15.93 7.04 -3.16
CA LEU A 65 -14.90 6.58 -4.10
C LEU A 65 -14.95 5.06 -4.29
N ILE A 66 -15.01 4.29 -3.20
CA ILE A 66 -14.99 2.81 -3.27
C ILE A 66 -16.31 2.20 -3.75
N THR A 67 -17.42 2.94 -3.65
CA THR A 67 -18.72 2.52 -4.21
C THR A 67 -18.95 3.01 -5.63
N ASP A 68 -18.02 3.76 -6.21
CA ASP A 68 -18.13 4.17 -7.61
C ASP A 68 -18.13 2.94 -8.53
N ARG A 69 -18.85 3.02 -9.65
CA ARG A 69 -18.92 1.93 -10.63
C ARG A 69 -17.55 1.51 -11.17
N THR A 70 -16.58 2.43 -11.18
CA THR A 70 -15.21 2.19 -11.65
C THR A 70 -14.32 1.54 -10.60
N ALA A 71 -14.74 1.50 -9.32
CA ALA A 71 -14.00 0.90 -8.22
C ALA A 71 -13.82 -0.62 -8.31
N SER A 72 -14.64 -1.31 -9.10
CA SER A 72 -14.40 -2.73 -9.38
C SER A 72 -13.38 -2.96 -10.50
N MET A 73 -13.04 -1.94 -11.29
CA MET A 73 -12.25 -2.07 -12.51
C MET A 73 -10.88 -1.41 -12.41
N LEU A 74 -10.79 -0.29 -11.68
CA LEU A 74 -9.59 0.52 -11.59
C LEU A 74 -9.02 0.46 -10.17
N PRO A 75 -7.70 0.53 -10.01
CA PRO A 75 -7.11 0.71 -8.68
C PRO A 75 -7.52 2.07 -8.11
N LEU A 76 -7.64 2.14 -6.78
CA LEU A 76 -8.18 3.32 -6.12
C LEU A 76 -7.35 4.59 -6.37
N TYR A 77 -6.03 4.48 -6.55
CA TYR A 77 -5.20 5.66 -6.88
C TYR A 77 -5.62 6.33 -8.19
N GLU A 78 -6.06 5.57 -9.20
CA GLU A 78 -6.52 6.13 -10.48
C GLU A 78 -7.86 6.84 -10.30
N ILE A 79 -8.77 6.23 -9.53
CA ILE A 79 -10.06 6.85 -9.22
C ILE A 79 -9.83 8.17 -8.47
N MET A 80 -8.97 8.15 -7.46
CA MET A 80 -8.61 9.34 -6.69
C MET A 80 -7.94 10.42 -7.55
N ALA A 81 -7.14 10.04 -8.54
CA ALA A 81 -6.50 11.00 -9.45
C ALA A 81 -7.51 11.79 -10.29
N HIS A 82 -8.67 11.20 -10.61
CA HIS A 82 -9.69 11.84 -11.44
C HIS A 82 -10.79 12.56 -10.64
N VAL A 83 -10.91 12.31 -9.34
CA VAL A 83 -11.95 12.92 -8.51
C VAL A 83 -11.46 14.21 -7.85
N ARG A 84 -12.32 15.23 -7.85
CA ARG A 84 -12.19 16.45 -7.05
C ARG A 84 -13.15 16.40 -5.87
N LEU A 85 -12.66 16.67 -4.67
CA LEU A 85 -13.46 16.74 -3.45
C LEU A 85 -14.29 18.03 -3.44
N ASN A 86 -15.30 18.13 -2.56
CA ASN A 86 -16.19 19.29 -2.47
C ASN A 86 -15.46 20.63 -2.20
N ASN A 87 -14.23 20.59 -1.68
CA ASN A 87 -13.38 21.76 -1.46
C ASN A 87 -12.50 22.12 -2.67
N GLY A 88 -12.66 21.44 -3.81
CA GLY A 88 -11.90 21.67 -5.04
C GLY A 88 -10.53 20.98 -5.09
N ILE A 89 -10.09 20.33 -4.00
CA ILE A 89 -8.80 19.61 -3.96
C ILE A 89 -8.93 18.25 -4.63
N ASN A 90 -7.87 17.78 -5.29
CA ASN A 90 -7.84 16.43 -5.81
C ASN A 90 -7.87 15.38 -4.70
N ALA A 91 -8.64 14.30 -4.89
CA ALA A 91 -8.75 13.26 -3.87
C ALA A 91 -7.40 12.56 -3.62
N LEU A 92 -6.59 12.29 -4.65
CA LEU A 92 -5.28 11.66 -4.47
C LEU A 92 -4.34 12.58 -3.68
N GLU A 93 -4.27 13.86 -4.06
CA GLU A 93 -3.48 14.87 -3.34
C GLU A 93 -3.91 15.02 -1.87
N TYR A 94 -5.21 14.93 -1.59
CA TYR A 94 -5.74 15.03 -0.23
C TYR A 94 -5.44 13.78 0.61
N PHE A 95 -5.64 12.58 0.05
CA PHE A 95 -5.52 11.32 0.81
C PHE A 95 -4.09 10.76 0.86
N GLN A 96 -3.18 11.18 -0.03
CA GLN A 96 -1.79 10.68 -0.04
C GLN A 96 -1.08 10.86 1.31
N GLN A 97 -1.41 11.91 2.06
CA GLN A 97 -0.83 12.18 3.39
C GLN A 97 -1.17 11.10 4.43
N LEU A 98 -2.23 10.33 4.20
CA LEU A 98 -2.70 9.26 5.10
C LEU A 98 -2.24 7.87 4.63
N VAL A 99 -1.63 7.78 3.45
CA VAL A 99 -1.17 6.52 2.88
C VAL A 99 0.00 5.98 3.69
N LYS A 100 -0.04 4.69 3.94
CA LYS A 100 1.05 3.89 4.50
C LYS A 100 1.49 2.86 3.47
N PHE A 101 2.75 2.47 3.59
CA PHE A 101 3.40 1.50 2.75
C PHE A 101 3.65 0.22 3.53
N MET A 102 3.18 -0.93 3.04
CA MET A 102 3.59 -2.24 3.56
C MET A 102 4.58 -2.89 2.59
N THR A 103 5.77 -3.23 3.07
CA THR A 103 6.74 -4.03 2.30
C THR A 103 6.24 -5.46 2.09
N PRO A 104 6.81 -6.22 1.15
CA PRO A 104 6.50 -7.65 1.00
C PRO A 104 6.83 -8.47 2.25
N THR A 105 7.79 -8.00 3.06
CA THR A 105 8.16 -8.60 4.35
C THR A 105 7.20 -8.24 5.48
N GLY A 106 6.23 -7.34 5.24
CA GLY A 106 5.21 -6.95 6.20
C GLY A 106 5.59 -5.79 7.12
N ASN A 107 6.65 -5.05 6.81
CA ASN A 107 7.01 -3.82 7.53
C ASN A 107 6.14 -2.67 7.05
N VAL A 108 5.54 -1.94 7.99
CA VAL A 108 4.70 -0.77 7.69
C VAL A 108 5.52 0.51 7.85
N ILE A 109 5.47 1.36 6.85
CA ILE A 109 6.18 2.64 6.78
C ILE A 109 5.17 3.75 6.51
N ASN A 110 5.28 4.87 7.22
CA ASN A 110 4.40 6.01 7.00
C ASN A 110 4.73 6.68 5.65
N GLY A 111 3.70 7.02 4.88
CA GLY A 111 3.84 7.67 3.57
C GLY A 111 4.12 9.16 3.71
N ASN A 112 5.33 9.48 4.17
CA ASN A 112 5.84 10.84 4.11
C ASN A 112 6.67 10.94 2.82
N THR A 113 6.36 11.91 1.98
CA THR A 113 6.76 12.15 0.57
C THR A 113 8.26 12.13 0.20
N ASN A 114 9.17 11.66 1.07
CA ASN A 114 10.62 11.66 0.82
C ASN A 114 11.23 10.26 0.67
N MET A 115 10.41 9.23 0.46
CA MET A 115 10.89 7.86 0.31
C MET A 115 10.98 7.44 -1.16
N ILE A 116 12.19 7.45 -1.69
CA ILE A 116 12.51 6.80 -2.97
C ILE A 116 12.72 5.31 -2.67
N ALA A 117 11.90 4.44 -3.27
CA ALA A 117 12.16 3.01 -3.24
C ALA A 117 13.45 2.73 -4.03
N THR A 118 14.59 2.63 -3.36
CA THR A 118 15.82 2.14 -3.98
C THR A 118 15.69 0.64 -4.17
N SER A 119 15.18 0.21 -5.32
CA SER A 119 15.41 -1.15 -5.81
C SER A 119 16.87 -1.27 -6.26
N GLN A 120 17.80 -1.25 -5.31
CA GLN A 120 19.15 -1.75 -5.54
C GLN A 120 19.39 -2.90 -4.56
N PRO A 121 19.58 -4.14 -5.02
CA PRO A 121 20.20 -5.15 -4.18
C PRO A 121 21.56 -4.62 -3.70
N PRO A 122 22.06 -5.06 -2.54
CA PRO A 122 23.38 -4.65 -2.09
C PRO A 122 24.39 -5.01 -3.18
N VAL A 123 24.93 -3.99 -3.85
CA VAL A 123 26.07 -4.15 -4.73
C VAL A 123 27.22 -4.48 -3.79
N SER A 124 27.53 -5.77 -3.66
CA SER A 124 28.76 -6.24 -3.03
C SER A 124 29.91 -5.58 -3.79
N GLN A 125 30.49 -4.53 -3.22
CA GLN A 125 31.70 -3.92 -3.73
C GLN A 125 32.79 -5.01 -3.75
N PRO A 126 33.48 -5.25 -4.87
CA PRO A 126 34.69 -6.05 -4.84
C PRO A 126 35.73 -5.32 -3.99
N GLN A 127 36.23 -5.98 -2.94
CA GLN A 127 37.38 -5.47 -2.18
C GLN A 127 38.57 -5.27 -3.13
N PRO A 128 39.32 -4.16 -3.05
CA PRO A 128 40.57 -4.05 -3.79
C PRO A 128 41.55 -5.09 -3.26
N SER A 129 41.93 -6.03 -4.13
CA SER A 129 43.02 -6.97 -3.91
C SER A 129 44.29 -6.17 -3.60
N LYS A 130 44.78 -6.33 -2.37
CA LYS A 130 46.15 -5.96 -2.03
C LYS A 130 47.08 -6.87 -2.82
N GLU A 131 47.63 -6.38 -3.92
CA GLU A 131 48.86 -6.97 -4.46
C GLU A 131 50.00 -6.53 -3.54
N ALA A 132 50.62 -7.54 -2.96
CA ALA A 132 51.82 -7.48 -2.17
C ALA A 132 53.03 -7.71 -3.08
N SER A 133 54.11 -7.00 -2.76
CA SER A 133 55.51 -7.22 -3.15
C SER A 133 55.93 -6.86 -4.57
#